data_AF-A0A165WFM9-F1
#
_entry.id   AF-A0A165WFM9-F1
#
_cell.length_a   1.000
_cell.length_b   1.000
_cell.length_c   1.000
_cell.angle_alpha   90.00
_cell.angle_beta   90.00
_cell.angle_gamma   90.00
#
_symmetry.space_group_name_H-M   'P 1'
#
loop_
_entity.id
_entity.type
_entity.pdbx_description
1 polymer ?
#
loop_
_entity_poly.entity_id
_entity_poly.type
_entity_poly.pdbx_seq_one_letter_code
_entity_poly.pdbx_strand_id
1 'polypeptide(L)'
;QEIGAPMASAYLLGHPDHYTNFSYKSFYWRSYVSEVKSAWRDSVSDDLYTQHQDEDRVIVTKAKDGRITSYTTTQDYMFRPKKFENMTLYEWIERYNK
;
A
#
# COMPACT_ATOMS: atom_id res chain seq x y z
N GLN A 1 -30.76 -9.25 15.13
CA GLN A 1 -29.53 -10.00 14.82
C GLN A 1 -28.94 -10.42 16.15
N GLU A 2 -28.96 -11.72 16.43
CA GLU A 2 -28.47 -12.29 17.70
C GLU A 2 -27.04 -12.76 17.49
N ILE A 3 -26.15 -12.40 18.43
CA ILE A 3 -24.80 -12.94 18.46
C ILE A 3 -24.86 -14.33 19.12
N GLY A 4 -24.15 -15.30 18.55
CA GLY A 4 -24.10 -16.64 19.12
C GLY A 4 -23.52 -16.61 20.54
N ALA A 5 -24.03 -17.48 21.43
CA ALA A 5 -23.58 -17.56 22.82
C ALA A 5 -22.05 -17.58 23.02
N PRO A 6 -21.24 -18.27 22.18
CA PRO A 6 -19.77 -18.23 22.30
C PRO A 6 -19.17 -16.83 22.07
N MET A 7 -19.72 -16.07 21.13
CA MET A 7 -19.26 -14.72 20.81
C MET A 7 -19.65 -13.74 21.92
N ALA A 8 -20.85 -13.89 22.49
CA ALA A 8 -21.30 -13.11 23.64
C ALA A 8 -20.40 -13.36 24.87
N SER A 9 -20.09 -14.62 25.17
CA SER A 9 -19.17 -14.99 26.25
C SER A 9 -17.77 -14.43 26.03
N ALA A 10 -17.27 -14.41 24.80
CA ALA A 10 -15.96 -13.84 24.49
C ALA A 10 -15.88 -12.33 24.79
N TYR A 11 -16.92 -11.56 24.43
CA TYR A 11 -17.00 -10.14 24.77
C TYR A 11 -17.16 -9.89 26.27
N LEU A 12 -17.99 -10.69 26.96
CA LEU A 12 -18.18 -10.59 28.41
C LEU A 12 -16.87 -10.87 29.20
N LEU A 13 -16.02 -11.74 28.65
CA LEU A 13 -14.70 -12.06 29.21
C LEU A 13 -13.59 -11.10 28.75
N GLY A 14 -13.90 -10.10 27.91
CA GLY A 14 -12.95 -9.10 27.44
C GLY A 14 -11.92 -9.63 26.44
N HIS A 15 -12.21 -10.74 25.75
CA HIS A 15 -11.32 -11.25 24.72
C HIS A 15 -11.32 -10.31 23.49
N PRO A 16 -10.14 -10.05 22.89
CA PRO A 16 -10.06 -9.28 21.67
C PRO A 16 -10.75 -10.03 20.52
N ASP A 17 -11.46 -9.29 19.67
CA ASP A 17 -12.19 -9.80 18.50
C ASP A 17 -11.25 -10.38 17.42
N HIS A 18 -9.93 -10.17 17.56
CA HIS A 18 -8.89 -10.66 16.66
C HIS A 18 -7.86 -11.51 17.41
N TYR A 19 -7.80 -12.81 17.07
CA TYR A 19 -6.69 -13.69 17.43
C TYR A 19 -5.58 -13.54 16.41
N THR A 20 -4.65 -12.62 16.65
CA THR A 20 -3.47 -12.46 15.80
C THR A 20 -2.31 -11.92 16.62
N ASN A 21 -1.20 -12.66 16.61
CA ASN A 21 0.06 -12.27 17.24
C ASN A 21 0.92 -11.35 16.35
N PHE A 22 0.58 -11.19 15.07
CA PHE A 22 1.31 -10.37 14.11
C PHE A 22 0.40 -9.51 13.23
N SER A 23 0.59 -8.19 13.23
CA SER A 23 -0.10 -7.32 12.28
C SER A 23 0.57 -7.41 10.90
N TYR A 24 -0.19 -7.79 9.87
CA TYR A 24 0.27 -7.69 8.48
C TYR A 24 -0.05 -6.29 7.93
N LYS A 25 0.91 -5.69 7.23
CA LYS A 25 0.71 -4.43 6.49
C LYS A 25 0.57 -4.72 5.00
N SER A 26 -0.55 -4.30 4.41
CA SER A 26 -0.76 -4.40 2.98
C SER A 26 0.22 -3.51 2.22
N PHE A 27 1.01 -4.11 1.33
CA PHE A 27 2.01 -3.41 0.54
C PHE A 27 1.95 -3.81 -0.94
N TYR A 28 1.86 -2.81 -1.82
CA TYR A 28 1.73 -2.98 -3.26
C TYR A 28 3.11 -3.02 -3.95
N TRP A 29 3.90 -4.06 -3.68
CA TRP A 29 5.27 -4.21 -4.20
C TRP A 29 5.39 -4.01 -5.71
N ARG A 30 4.41 -4.53 -6.46
CA ARG A 30 4.44 -4.53 -7.93
C ARG A 30 4.45 -3.13 -8.52
N SER A 31 3.68 -2.20 -7.97
CA SER A 31 3.66 -0.79 -8.43
C SER A 31 5.03 -0.12 -8.28
N TYR A 32 5.76 -0.40 -7.19
CA TYR A 32 7.12 0.11 -6.99
C TYR A 32 8.12 -0.50 -7.97
N VAL A 33 8.06 -1.81 -8.20
CA VAL A 33 8.93 -2.50 -9.17
C VAL A 33 8.65 -2.02 -10.59
N SER A 34 7.39 -1.81 -10.94
CA SER A 34 6.97 -1.28 -12.24
C SER A 34 7.56 0.12 -12.47
N GLU A 35 7.46 1.01 -11.49
CA GLU A 35 8.01 2.38 -11.57
C GLU A 35 9.53 2.39 -11.70
N VAL A 36 10.22 1.53 -10.95
CA VAL A 36 11.65 1.31 -11.07
C VAL A 36 11.96 0.85 -12.50
N LYS A 37 11.39 -0.27 -12.94
CA LYS A 37 11.62 -0.82 -14.30
C LYS A 37 11.35 0.18 -15.42
N SER A 38 10.32 1.03 -15.29
CA SER A 38 9.98 2.04 -16.29
C SER A 38 11.13 3.03 -16.52
N ALA A 39 11.88 3.37 -15.47
CA ALA A 39 13.06 4.24 -15.54
C ALA A 39 14.27 3.59 -16.23
N TRP A 40 14.33 2.25 -16.30
CA TRP A 40 15.44 1.48 -16.92
C TRP A 40 15.07 0.81 -18.25
N ARG A 41 13.94 1.19 -18.85
CA ARG A 41 13.36 0.55 -20.04
C ARG A 41 14.29 0.50 -21.27
N ASP A 42 15.24 1.42 -21.37
CA ASP A 42 16.22 1.43 -22.49
C ASP A 42 17.39 0.45 -22.31
N SER A 43 17.53 -0.17 -21.14
CA SER A 43 18.71 -0.97 -20.76
C SER A 43 18.48 -2.48 -20.69
N VAL A 44 17.23 -2.93 -20.70
CA VAL A 44 16.88 -4.36 -20.54
C VAL A 44 15.94 -4.78 -21.66
N SER A 45 16.43 -5.63 -22.56
CA SER A 45 15.59 -6.39 -23.50
C SER A 45 14.77 -7.42 -22.71
N ASP A 46 13.67 -7.01 -22.11
CA ASP A 46 12.91 -7.81 -21.14
C ASP A 46 11.58 -8.32 -21.74
N ASP A 47 11.67 -9.24 -22.70
CA ASP A 47 10.51 -9.98 -23.24
C ASP A 47 9.95 -11.04 -22.25
N LEU A 48 10.53 -11.18 -21.06
CA LEU A 48 10.23 -12.29 -20.13
C LEU A 48 9.19 -11.96 -19.03
N TYR A 49 8.77 -10.69 -18.86
CA TYR A 49 7.87 -10.30 -17.76
C TYR A 49 6.64 -9.47 -18.16
N THR A 50 6.38 -9.28 -19.46
CA THR A 50 5.29 -8.45 -20.02
C THR A 50 3.87 -9.01 -19.81
N GLN A 51 3.68 -10.05 -18.99
CA GLN A 51 2.43 -10.83 -19.03
C GLN A 51 1.34 -10.39 -18.05
N HIS A 52 1.63 -9.55 -17.04
CA HIS A 52 0.58 -9.00 -16.18
C HIS A 52 0.96 -7.59 -15.73
N GLN A 53 0.61 -6.60 -16.54
CA GLN A 53 0.57 -5.21 -16.12
C GLN A 53 -0.60 -5.08 -15.14
N ASP A 54 -0.35 -5.40 -13.88
CA ASP A 54 -1.29 -5.14 -12.79
C ASP A 54 -1.66 -3.65 -12.89
N GLU A 55 -2.92 -3.36 -13.21
CA GLU A 55 -3.40 -1.99 -13.38
C GLU A 55 -3.08 -1.17 -12.14
N ASP A 56 -2.29 -0.11 -12.30
CA ASP A 56 -1.95 0.77 -11.19
C ASP A 56 -3.22 1.43 -10.65
N ARG A 57 -3.56 1.06 -9.42
CA ARG A 57 -4.70 1.64 -8.71
C ARG A 57 -4.37 3.07 -8.30
N VAL A 58 -4.97 4.02 -9.00
CA VAL A 58 -4.90 5.44 -8.67
C VAL A 58 -6.05 5.85 -7.74
N ILE A 59 -5.74 6.69 -6.76
CA ILE A 59 -6.75 7.38 -5.94
C ILE A 59 -7.07 8.69 -6.66
N VAL A 60 -8.32 8.85 -7.09
CA VAL A 60 -8.78 10.07 -7.76
C VAL A 60 -9.44 10.98 -6.72
N THR A 61 -8.92 12.20 -6.59
CA THR A 61 -9.46 13.22 -5.69
C THR A 61 -9.80 14.49 -6.44
N LYS A 62 -10.88 15.16 -6.02
CA LYS A 62 -11.28 16.45 -6.55
C LYS A 62 -10.86 17.54 -5.58
N ALA A 63 -10.00 18.44 -6.04
CA ALA A 63 -9.57 19.62 -5.29
C ALA A 63 -10.71 20.64 -5.16
N LYS A 64 -10.58 21.56 -4.21
CA LYS A 64 -11.59 22.59 -3.90
C LYS A 64 -11.87 23.54 -5.08
N ASP A 65 -10.90 23.72 -5.97
CA ASP A 65 -11.00 24.52 -7.21
C ASP A 65 -11.65 23.75 -8.38
N GLY A 66 -12.06 22.50 -8.14
CA GLY A 66 -12.68 21.65 -9.15
C GLY A 66 -11.71 20.81 -9.97
N ARG A 67 -10.39 20.97 -9.79
CA ARG A 67 -9.39 20.15 -10.48
C ARG A 67 -9.42 18.71 -9.97
N ILE A 68 -9.25 17.76 -10.89
CA ILE A 68 -9.17 16.34 -10.58
C ILE A 68 -7.69 15.95 -10.57
N THR A 69 -7.21 15.33 -9.50
CA THR A 69 -5.83 14.85 -9.37
C THR A 69 -5.83 13.36 -9.00
N SER A 70 -4.97 12.59 -9.66
CA SER A 70 -4.70 11.20 -9.34
C SER A 70 -3.44 11.10 -8.47
N TYR A 71 -3.50 10.26 -7.45
CA TYR A 71 -2.37 9.95 -6.58
C TYR A 71 -2.16 8.44 -6.53
N THR A 72 -0.89 7.99 -6.58
CA THR A 72 -0.52 6.59 -6.34
C THR A 72 0.26 6.45 -5.05
N THR A 73 0.25 5.27 -4.46
CA THR A 73 1.05 4.98 -3.26
C THR A 73 2.56 5.06 -3.52
N THR A 74 2.99 4.87 -4.76
CA THR A 74 4.38 5.01 -5.19
C THR A 74 4.86 6.46 -5.13
N GLN A 75 3.97 7.41 -5.45
CA GLN A 75 4.28 8.85 -5.41
C GLN A 75 4.57 9.36 -4.00
N ASP A 76 3.97 8.77 -2.97
CA ASP A 76 4.24 9.12 -1.57
C ASP A 76 5.72 8.95 -1.22
N TYR A 77 6.33 7.84 -1.66
CA TYR A 77 7.75 7.59 -1.45
C TYR A 77 8.63 8.39 -2.42
N MET A 78 8.21 8.55 -3.68
CA MET A 78 8.97 9.28 -4.70
C MET A 78 9.13 10.76 -4.34
N PHE A 79 8.04 11.40 -3.89
CA PHE A 79 7.99 12.82 -3.51
C PHE A 79 8.09 13.03 -2.00
N ARG A 80 8.70 12.08 -1.28
CA ARG A 80 8.87 12.18 0.17
C ARG A 80 9.65 13.44 0.58
N PRO A 81 9.32 14.06 1.72
CA PRO A 81 10.07 15.19 2.26
C PRO A 81 11.58 14.90 2.41
N LYS A 82 12.44 15.90 2.21
CA LYS A 82 13.92 15.78 2.32
C LYS A 82 14.41 15.16 3.62
N LYS A 83 13.68 15.34 4.73
CA LYS A 83 13.99 14.68 6.02
C LYS A 83 13.96 13.14 5.96
N PHE A 84 13.36 12.57 4.93
CA PHE A 84 13.27 11.13 4.67
C PHE A 84 14.08 10.71 3.44
N GLU A 85 14.97 11.55 2.92
CA GLU A 85 15.77 11.23 1.73
C GLU A 85 16.59 9.94 1.93
N ASN A 86 17.19 9.79 3.12
CA ASN A 86 17.98 8.62 3.50
C ASN A 86 17.15 7.41 3.95
N MET A 87 15.81 7.55 4.01
CA MET A 87 14.93 6.44 4.38
C MET A 87 14.79 5.49 3.19
N THR A 88 15.07 4.21 3.43
CA THR A 88 14.87 3.18 2.42
C THR A 88 13.39 2.89 2.19
N LEU A 89 13.06 2.29 1.05
CA LEU A 89 11.69 1.87 0.77
C LEU A 89 11.17 0.89 1.84
N TYR A 90 12.02 0.00 2.34
CA TYR A 90 11.65 -0.94 3.40
C TYR A 90 11.24 -0.21 4.70
N GLU A 91 12.06 0.72 5.18
CA GLU A 91 11.74 1.52 6.38
C GLU A 91 10.49 2.37 6.19
N TRP A 92 10.27 2.87 4.96
CA TRP A 92 9.06 3.60 4.61
C TRP A 92 7.82 2.71 4.79
N ILE A 93 7.84 1.49 4.25
CA ILE A 93 6.71 0.54 4.32
C ILE A 93 6.43 0.12 5.76
N GLU A 94 7.48 -0.14 6.54
CA GLU A 94 7.34 -0.55 7.93
C GLU A 94 6.66 0.55 8.77
N ARG A 95 6.99 1.82 8.52
CA ARG A 95 6.45 2.97 9.27
C ARG A 95 5.15 3.50 8.72
N TYR A 96 4.82 3.19 7.47
CA TYR A 96 3.59 3.63 6.84
C TYR A 96 2.38 3.08 7.58
N ASN A 97 1.55 3.99 8.10
CA ASN A 97 0.21 3.71 8.57
C ASN A 97 -0.70 4.60 7.71
N LYS A 98 -1.65 3.97 7.01
CA LYS A 98 -2.57 4.66 6.12
C LYS A 98 -3.68 5.36 6.91
#